data_AF-A0A4U0X9C2-F1
#
_entry.id   AF-A0A4U0X9C2-F1
#
_cell.length_a   1.000
_cell.length_b   1.000
_cell.length_c   1.000
_cell.angle_alpha   90.00
_cell.angle_beta   90.00
_cell.angle_gamma   90.00
#
_symmetry.space_group_name_H-M   'P 1'
#
loop_
_entity.id
_entity.type
_entity.pdbx_description
1 polymer ?
#
loop_
_entity_poly.entity_id
_entity_poly.type
_entity_poly.pdbx_seq_one_letter_code
_entity_poly.pdbx_strand_id
1 'polypeptide(L)'
;MQKTLWQQASKALCEASENTSFRVILAGIIFSLTQRPIDPGEFEELRSGHHNDLAPLYAILDHDGPPIVLDVALRKLQDHQRRLEDAKDASAHGLRASRALPLQLSGIHKQTFGLLYWLAVMFDTLSAAVNRRTFAISDTDSNSVNTEAVVETSAGLDDLRDNMDAWTGRPSTTNPSRPSDVDVWGAYFLHQHSRAGDVRKQNTRWPCSYNDAASCLADAAPVKVLLFRRVAQLQNLSYSHSSAVKVERGIEAAREVYDHWNSTYGRFIDDCIRHHEDLPARIQSWYILLAGHWNLAVLILSDLIEKLDDTQRTMPFDRRSRRSIDYAGSLRARSAFAVSELGRCSRYGDEDSSFSQSPGFHHAVNKAALLTEPWTMVLVRSFGYAGAILARQAALESEPLSGITTGCTAGARERLQYCIDALSLLGKKSGMAMCAAQVLQQAAGRAAWKN
;
A
#
# COMPACT_ATOMS: atom_id res chain seq x y z
N MET A 1 7.38 -4.75 -28.31
CA MET A 1 7.55 -3.30 -28.03
C MET A 1 7.75 -3.02 -26.55
N GLN A 2 6.82 -3.41 -25.65
CA GLN A 2 6.91 -3.11 -24.19
C GLN A 2 8.24 -3.58 -23.55
N LYS A 3 8.65 -4.83 -23.80
CA LYS A 3 9.94 -5.37 -23.32
C LYS A 3 11.14 -4.55 -23.77
N THR A 4 11.20 -4.21 -25.05
CA THR A 4 12.29 -3.41 -25.63
C THR A 4 12.36 -2.03 -24.97
N LEU A 5 11.22 -1.36 -24.78
CA LEU A 5 11.16 -0.06 -24.11
C LEU A 5 11.59 -0.15 -22.64
N TRP A 6 11.14 -1.18 -21.92
CA TRP A 6 11.55 -1.40 -20.54
C TRP A 6 13.07 -1.63 -20.42
N GLN A 7 13.64 -2.45 -21.30
CA GLN A 7 15.08 -2.69 -21.35
C GLN A 7 15.88 -1.43 -21.70
N GLN A 8 15.39 -0.62 -22.64
CA GLN A 8 16.02 0.67 -23.00
C GLN A 8 15.98 1.66 -21.83
N ALA A 9 14.84 1.80 -21.15
CA ALA A 9 14.70 2.66 -19.99
C ALA A 9 15.60 2.20 -18.82
N SER A 10 15.63 0.89 -18.55
CA SER A 10 16.52 0.28 -17.56
C SER A 10 17.99 0.58 -17.87
N LYS A 11 18.41 0.35 -19.11
CA LYS A 11 19.79 0.65 -19.56
C LYS A 11 20.14 2.13 -19.42
N ALA A 12 19.26 3.02 -19.85
CA ALA A 12 19.48 4.47 -19.74
C ALA A 12 19.60 4.93 -18.28
N LEU A 13 18.81 4.35 -17.36
CA LEU A 13 18.93 4.64 -15.92
C LEU A 13 20.23 4.10 -15.34
N CYS A 14 20.68 2.92 -15.76
CA CYS A 14 21.97 2.37 -15.36
C CYS A 14 23.14 3.25 -15.85
N GLU A 15 23.09 3.73 -17.09
CA GLU A 15 24.08 4.66 -17.64
C GLU A 15 24.08 6.02 -16.92
N ALA A 16 22.91 6.46 -16.45
CA ALA A 16 22.76 7.67 -15.65
C ALA A 16 22.97 7.46 -14.13
N SER A 17 23.47 6.30 -13.69
CA SER A 17 23.56 5.92 -12.27
C SER A 17 24.46 6.84 -11.44
N GLU A 18 25.43 7.55 -12.03
CA GLU A 18 26.26 8.53 -11.31
C GLU A 18 25.64 9.94 -11.28
N ASN A 19 24.57 10.17 -12.05
CA ASN A 19 23.91 11.47 -12.10
C ASN A 19 23.02 11.67 -10.86
N THR A 20 23.30 12.74 -10.11
CA THR A 20 22.59 13.12 -8.86
C THR A 20 21.51 14.18 -9.07
N SER A 21 21.19 14.51 -10.33
CA SER A 21 20.11 15.45 -10.63
C SER A 21 18.75 14.89 -10.21
N PHE A 22 17.89 15.79 -9.74
CA PHE A 22 16.53 15.44 -9.32
C PHE A 22 15.72 14.75 -10.44
N ARG A 23 15.97 15.11 -11.71
CA ARG A 23 15.32 14.49 -12.87
C ARG A 23 15.63 12.99 -12.98
N VAL A 24 16.89 12.60 -12.81
CA VAL A 24 17.30 11.18 -12.87
C VAL A 24 16.78 10.42 -11.66
N ILE A 25 16.79 11.05 -10.47
CA ILE A 25 16.20 10.47 -9.26
C ILE A 25 14.71 10.19 -9.47
N LEU A 26 13.94 11.18 -9.93
CA LEU A 26 12.52 11.02 -10.19
C LEU A 26 12.23 9.98 -11.27
N ALA A 27 13.05 9.94 -12.33
CA ALA A 27 12.93 8.91 -13.38
C ALA A 27 13.14 7.50 -12.80
N GLY A 28 14.09 7.31 -11.88
CA GLY A 28 14.30 6.05 -11.17
C GLY A 28 13.10 5.65 -10.31
N ILE A 29 12.48 6.62 -9.60
CA ILE A 29 11.27 6.38 -8.81
C ILE A 29 10.10 5.95 -9.72
N ILE A 30 9.85 6.69 -10.81
CA ILE A 30 8.77 6.37 -11.76
C ILE A 30 9.00 5.02 -12.42
N PHE A 31 10.22 4.73 -12.88
CA PHE A 31 10.55 3.45 -13.49
C PHE A 31 10.31 2.28 -12.54
N SER A 32 10.51 2.47 -11.24
CA SER A 32 10.29 1.43 -10.22
C SER A 32 8.81 1.06 -10.02
N LEU A 33 7.87 1.88 -10.54
CA LEU A 33 6.44 1.55 -10.58
C LEU A 33 6.09 0.66 -11.77
N THR A 34 7.00 0.53 -12.75
CA THR A 34 6.84 -0.34 -13.91
C THR A 34 7.31 -1.76 -13.57
N GLN A 35 6.63 -2.76 -14.13
CA GLN A 35 6.98 -4.17 -13.93
C GLN A 35 7.88 -4.67 -15.05
N ARG A 36 8.78 -5.61 -14.73
CA ARG A 36 9.52 -6.34 -15.75
C ARG A 36 8.54 -7.21 -16.55
N PRO A 37 8.51 -7.11 -17.89
CA PRO A 37 7.71 -8.01 -18.70
C PRO A 37 8.20 -9.45 -18.55
N ILE A 38 7.28 -10.37 -18.26
CA ILE A 38 7.55 -11.82 -18.18
C ILE A 38 7.49 -12.41 -19.59
N ASP A 39 8.53 -13.13 -19.98
CA ASP A 39 8.52 -13.85 -21.25
C ASP A 39 7.77 -15.19 -21.14
N PRO A 40 7.16 -15.70 -22.23
CA PRO A 40 6.51 -17.01 -22.21
C PRO A 40 7.43 -18.16 -21.77
N GLY A 41 8.71 -18.11 -22.16
CA GLY A 41 9.70 -19.12 -21.72
C GLY A 41 10.00 -19.04 -20.22
N GLU A 42 10.20 -17.83 -19.69
CA GLU A 42 10.40 -17.62 -18.24
C GLU A 42 9.17 -18.07 -17.44
N PHE A 43 7.96 -17.86 -17.95
CA PHE A 43 6.73 -18.32 -17.30
C PHE A 43 6.64 -19.84 -17.23
N GLU A 44 6.99 -20.56 -18.30
CA GLU A 44 7.01 -22.03 -18.29
C GLU A 44 8.09 -22.57 -17.34
N GLU A 45 9.26 -21.93 -17.26
CA GLU A 45 10.28 -22.26 -16.27
C GLU A 45 9.77 -22.08 -14.83
N LEU A 46 9.11 -20.96 -14.52
CA LEU A 46 8.52 -20.69 -13.20
C LEU A 46 7.44 -21.71 -12.80
N ARG A 47 6.77 -22.32 -13.79
CA ARG A 47 5.77 -23.38 -13.57
C ARG A 47 6.40 -24.76 -13.44
N SER A 48 7.46 -25.02 -14.18
CA SER A 48 8.16 -26.30 -14.16
C SER A 48 8.79 -26.57 -12.77
N GLY A 49 8.74 -27.83 -12.31
CA GLY A 49 9.40 -28.25 -11.07
C GLY A 49 8.61 -28.11 -9.76
N HIS A 50 7.35 -27.67 -9.79
CA HIS A 50 6.53 -27.52 -8.58
C HIS A 50 5.43 -28.59 -8.48
N HIS A 51 5.42 -29.35 -7.38
CA HIS A 51 4.36 -30.32 -7.06
C HIS A 51 3.12 -29.68 -6.41
N ASN A 52 3.24 -28.45 -5.89
CA ASN A 52 2.14 -27.70 -5.26
C ASN A 52 1.52 -26.74 -6.27
N ASP A 53 0.19 -26.85 -6.47
CA ASP A 53 -0.58 -26.09 -7.46
C ASP A 53 -0.44 -24.56 -7.33
N LEU A 54 -0.10 -24.04 -6.13
CA LEU A 54 0.04 -22.61 -5.88
C LEU A 54 1.50 -22.14 -5.75
N ALA A 55 2.50 -23.02 -5.77
CA ALA A 55 3.89 -22.59 -5.66
C ALA A 55 4.36 -21.72 -6.84
N PRO A 56 3.97 -22.01 -8.11
CA PRO A 56 4.28 -21.12 -9.24
C PRO A 56 3.72 -19.71 -9.06
N LEU A 57 2.56 -19.56 -8.41
CA LEU A 57 1.96 -18.26 -8.15
C LEU A 57 2.89 -17.37 -7.31
N TYR A 58 3.43 -17.90 -6.22
CA TYR A 58 4.35 -17.13 -5.37
C TYR A 58 5.65 -16.78 -6.11
N ALA A 59 6.18 -17.71 -6.92
CA ALA A 59 7.34 -17.44 -7.75
C ALA A 59 7.09 -16.31 -8.78
N ILE A 60 5.90 -16.25 -9.38
CA ILE A 60 5.47 -15.16 -10.27
C ILE A 60 5.34 -13.84 -9.50
N LEU A 61 4.71 -13.86 -8.32
CA LEU A 61 4.53 -12.66 -7.51
C LEU A 61 5.86 -12.08 -7.01
N ASP A 62 6.90 -12.90 -6.91
CA ASP A 62 8.26 -12.51 -6.51
C ASP A 62 9.22 -12.28 -7.70
N HIS A 63 8.74 -12.37 -8.94
CA HIS A 63 9.56 -12.36 -10.16
C HIS A 63 10.43 -11.10 -10.34
N ASP A 64 9.91 -9.91 -10.01
CA ASP A 64 10.65 -8.64 -10.16
C ASP A 64 11.88 -8.56 -9.24
N GLY A 65 11.96 -9.41 -8.20
CA GLY A 65 13.04 -9.42 -7.23
C GLY A 65 13.11 -8.15 -6.36
N PRO A 66 14.27 -7.92 -5.70
CA PRO A 66 14.46 -6.74 -4.87
C PRO A 66 14.38 -5.43 -5.70
N PRO A 67 13.78 -4.35 -5.15
CA PRO A 67 13.53 -3.09 -5.85
C PRO A 67 14.79 -2.19 -5.92
N ILE A 68 15.86 -2.68 -6.55
CA ILE A 68 17.20 -2.05 -6.53
C ILE A 68 17.16 -0.61 -7.08
N VAL A 69 16.46 -0.38 -8.19
CA VAL A 69 16.39 0.95 -8.83
C VAL A 69 15.71 1.96 -7.90
N LEU A 70 14.66 1.55 -7.19
CA LEU A 70 13.97 2.38 -6.21
C LEU A 70 14.93 2.73 -5.07
N ASP A 71 15.61 1.73 -4.51
CA ASP A 71 16.52 1.94 -3.37
C ASP A 71 17.66 2.91 -3.71
N VAL A 72 18.22 2.81 -4.92
CA VAL A 72 19.25 3.75 -5.39
C VAL A 72 18.66 5.16 -5.53
N ALA A 73 17.48 5.30 -6.12
CA ALA A 73 16.84 6.60 -6.28
C ALA A 73 16.49 7.24 -4.93
N LEU A 74 15.98 6.47 -3.97
CA LEU A 74 15.62 6.94 -2.63
C LEU A 74 16.85 7.41 -1.84
N ARG A 75 17.97 6.68 -1.89
CA ARG A 75 19.22 7.11 -1.24
C ARG A 75 19.76 8.41 -1.82
N LYS A 76 19.70 8.56 -3.15
CA LYS A 76 20.08 9.82 -3.81
C LYS A 76 19.13 10.96 -3.43
N LEU A 77 17.84 10.69 -3.28
CA LEU A 77 16.85 11.68 -2.85
C LEU A 77 17.14 12.16 -1.42
N GLN A 78 17.49 11.24 -0.50
CA GLN A 78 17.92 11.60 0.85
C GLN A 78 19.20 12.44 0.84
N ASP A 79 20.18 12.07 0.01
CA ASP A 79 21.39 12.88 -0.13
C ASP A 79 21.08 14.28 -0.64
N HIS A 80 20.14 14.40 -1.59
CA HIS A 80 19.66 15.69 -2.07
C HIS A 80 19.01 16.51 -0.96
N GLN A 81 18.15 15.89 -0.14
CA GLN A 81 17.50 16.55 0.99
C GLN A 81 18.51 17.07 2.01
N ARG A 82 19.53 16.27 2.37
CA ARG A 82 20.59 16.71 3.30
C ARG A 82 21.36 17.91 2.76
N ARG A 83 21.73 17.91 1.48
CA ARG A 83 22.40 19.05 0.84
C ARG A 83 21.56 20.33 0.87
N LEU A 84 20.23 20.21 0.78
CA LEU A 84 19.32 21.36 0.88
C LEU A 84 19.28 21.91 2.31
N GLU A 85 19.23 21.05 3.32
CA GLU A 85 19.29 21.48 4.72
C GLU A 85 20.65 22.11 5.06
N ASP A 86 21.76 21.50 4.66
CA ASP A 86 23.11 22.05 4.85
C ASP A 86 23.25 23.45 4.21
N ALA A 87 22.64 23.66 3.03
CA ALA A 87 22.63 24.95 2.34
C ALA A 87 21.77 26.00 3.06
N LYS A 88 20.65 25.60 3.68
CA LYS A 88 19.83 26.49 4.53
C LYS A 88 20.63 26.91 5.78
N ASP A 89 21.26 25.96 6.46
CA ASP A 89 22.02 26.22 7.69
C ASP A 89 23.23 27.12 7.44
N ALA A 90 23.97 26.89 6.35
CA ALA A 90 25.08 27.75 5.94
C ALA A 90 24.62 29.18 5.63
N SER A 91 23.44 29.34 5.02
CA SER A 91 22.83 30.65 4.77
C SER A 91 22.40 31.36 6.05
N ALA A 92 21.92 30.62 7.06
CA ALA A 92 21.48 31.18 8.34
C ALA A 92 22.65 31.62 9.24
N HIS A 93 23.77 30.90 9.20
CA HIS A 93 24.93 31.17 10.06
C HIS A 93 25.94 32.17 9.48
N GLY A 94 25.63 32.81 8.34
CA GLY A 94 26.48 33.86 7.74
C GLY A 94 27.89 33.40 7.33
N LEU A 95 28.16 32.09 7.39
CA LEU A 95 29.41 31.49 6.97
C LEU A 95 29.46 31.57 5.43
N ARG A 96 30.26 32.51 4.91
CA ARG A 96 30.59 32.58 3.48
C ARG A 96 31.30 31.28 3.07
N ALA A 97 30.54 30.26 2.67
CA ALA A 97 31.07 29.09 2.01
C ALA A 97 31.56 29.52 0.63
N SER A 98 32.86 29.79 0.49
CA SER A 98 33.53 30.24 -0.74
C SER A 98 33.51 29.24 -1.92
N ARG A 99 32.54 28.31 -2.00
CA ARG A 99 32.46 27.39 -3.14
C ARG A 99 31.13 26.64 -3.38
N ALA A 100 30.10 26.86 -2.57
CA ALA A 100 28.79 26.25 -2.82
C ALA A 100 27.89 27.28 -3.53
N LEU A 101 27.45 27.01 -4.76
CA LEU A 101 26.33 27.75 -5.33
C LEU A 101 25.15 27.61 -4.37
N PRO A 102 24.49 28.71 -3.97
CA PRO A 102 23.31 28.60 -3.12
C PRO A 102 22.22 27.88 -3.91
N LEU A 103 21.99 26.61 -3.58
CA LEU A 103 20.82 25.83 -3.99
C LEU A 103 19.59 26.38 -3.22
N GLN A 104 19.32 27.68 -3.35
CA GLN A 104 18.09 28.26 -2.83
C GLN A 104 16.96 27.92 -3.78
N LEU A 105 16.20 26.89 -3.43
CA LEU A 105 14.91 26.60 -4.04
C LEU A 105 13.94 27.74 -3.75
N SER A 106 13.18 28.17 -4.77
CA SER A 106 12.01 29.03 -4.56
C SER A 106 10.97 28.33 -3.67
N GLY A 107 10.06 29.09 -3.06
CA GLY A 107 9.00 28.52 -2.20
C GLY A 107 8.21 27.39 -2.88
N ILE A 108 7.80 27.60 -4.14
CA ILE A 108 7.08 26.60 -4.94
C ILE A 108 7.93 25.35 -5.17
N HIS A 109 9.23 25.51 -5.44
CA HIS A 109 10.12 24.36 -5.64
C HIS A 109 10.36 23.58 -4.34
N LYS A 110 10.42 24.25 -3.19
CA LYS A 110 10.50 23.59 -1.87
C LYS A 110 9.24 22.76 -1.59
N GLN A 111 8.06 23.34 -1.82
CA GLN A 111 6.79 22.64 -1.65
C GLN A 111 6.69 21.41 -2.58
N THR A 112 7.08 21.58 -3.85
CA THR A 112 7.09 20.50 -4.84
C THR A 112 8.05 19.38 -4.43
N PHE A 113 9.25 19.75 -3.97
CA PHE A 113 10.22 18.78 -3.45
C PHE A 113 9.67 18.03 -2.24
N GLY A 114 9.06 18.74 -1.27
CA GLY A 114 8.45 18.12 -0.10
C GLY A 114 7.36 17.11 -0.45
N LEU A 115 6.50 17.43 -1.42
CA LEU A 115 5.46 16.51 -1.93
C LEU A 115 6.08 15.26 -2.56
N LEU A 116 7.10 15.43 -3.42
CA LEU A 116 7.76 14.31 -4.09
C LEU A 116 8.59 13.46 -3.12
N TYR A 117 9.18 14.09 -2.10
CA TYR A 117 9.84 13.39 -1.00
C TYR A 117 8.85 12.54 -0.21
N TRP A 118 7.69 13.08 0.14
CA TRP A 118 6.63 12.33 0.80
C TRP A 118 6.10 11.18 -0.07
N LEU A 119 5.93 11.40 -1.36
CA LEU A 119 5.59 10.34 -2.30
C LEU A 119 6.64 9.22 -2.32
N ALA A 120 7.93 9.60 -2.30
CA ALA A 120 9.04 8.65 -2.23
C ALA A 120 9.06 7.85 -0.91
N VAL A 121 8.76 8.50 0.22
CA VAL A 121 8.59 7.83 1.53
C VAL A 121 7.43 6.84 1.50
N MET A 122 6.31 7.18 0.86
CA MET A 122 5.19 6.24 0.68
C MET A 122 5.61 5.04 -0.16
N PHE A 123 6.30 5.26 -1.28
CA PHE A 123 6.79 4.15 -2.11
C PHE A 123 7.80 3.28 -1.38
N ASP A 124 8.74 3.86 -0.64
CA ASP A 124 9.68 3.10 0.19
C ASP A 124 8.95 2.26 1.23
N THR A 125 7.95 2.84 1.89
CA THR A 125 7.16 2.17 2.94
C THR A 125 6.42 0.95 2.40
N LEU A 126 5.70 1.13 1.28
CA LEU A 126 4.99 0.04 0.63
C LEU A 126 5.97 -1.03 0.11
N SER A 127 7.03 -0.60 -0.58
CA SER A 127 8.04 -1.51 -1.14
C SER A 127 8.75 -2.31 -0.06
N ALA A 128 9.09 -1.68 1.07
CA ALA A 128 9.76 -2.33 2.19
C ALA A 128 8.94 -3.46 2.77
N ALA A 129 7.66 -3.20 3.05
CA ALA A 129 6.73 -4.19 3.59
C ALA A 129 6.46 -5.34 2.61
N VAL A 130 6.25 -4.99 1.34
CA VAL A 130 5.90 -5.93 0.27
C VAL A 130 7.08 -6.84 -0.09
N ASN A 131 8.31 -6.31 -0.07
CA ASN A 131 9.54 -7.06 -0.41
C ASN A 131 10.35 -7.53 0.81
N ARG A 132 9.82 -7.36 2.03
CA ARG A 132 10.46 -7.80 3.28
C ARG A 132 11.88 -7.26 3.46
N ARG A 133 12.07 -5.97 3.14
CA ARG A 133 13.37 -5.28 3.28
C ARG A 133 13.30 -4.16 4.32
N THR A 134 14.46 -3.70 4.76
CA THR A 134 14.57 -2.47 5.54
C THR A 134 14.20 -1.25 4.69
N PHE A 135 13.73 -0.19 5.33
CA PHE A 135 13.49 1.09 4.65
C PHE A 135 14.80 1.65 4.08
N ALA A 136 14.72 2.28 2.90
CA ALA A 136 15.80 3.12 2.42
C ALA A 136 15.77 4.46 3.17
N ILE A 137 14.57 4.97 3.46
CA ILE A 137 14.32 6.18 4.25
C ILE A 137 13.92 5.80 5.68
N SER A 138 14.85 5.99 6.62
CA SER A 138 14.66 5.65 8.02
C SER A 138 13.55 6.50 8.68
N ASP A 139 13.06 6.05 9.84
CA ASP A 139 12.08 6.82 10.64
C ASP A 139 12.65 8.19 11.01
N THR A 140 13.91 8.26 11.45
CA THR A 140 14.58 9.51 11.80
C THR A 140 14.65 10.49 10.63
N ASP A 141 14.96 10.01 9.42
CA ASP A 141 15.03 10.86 8.24
C ASP A 141 13.64 11.34 7.81
N SER A 142 12.64 10.46 7.86
CA SER A 142 11.27 10.80 7.47
C SER A 142 10.61 11.85 8.38
N ASN A 143 11.01 11.91 9.66
CA ASN A 143 10.44 12.85 10.63
C ASN A 143 10.94 14.29 10.41
N SER A 144 12.15 14.46 9.88
CA SER A 144 12.79 15.77 9.67
C SER A 144 12.04 16.68 8.70
N VAL A 145 11.41 16.12 7.67
CA VAL A 145 10.70 16.87 6.62
C VAL A 145 9.28 17.28 7.05
N ASN A 146 8.69 16.55 8.02
CA ASN A 146 7.29 16.74 8.39
C ASN A 146 7.04 18.03 9.18
N THR A 147 8.06 18.56 9.85
CA THR A 147 7.95 19.77 10.68
C THR A 147 7.76 21.04 9.85
N GLU A 148 8.27 21.10 8.61
CA GLU A 148 8.10 22.25 7.71
C GLU A 148 6.91 22.07 6.76
N ALA A 149 6.69 20.86 6.21
CA ALA A 149 5.63 20.62 5.23
C ALA A 149 4.20 20.64 5.82
N VAL A 150 3.98 20.19 7.05
CA VAL A 150 2.62 20.14 7.66
C VAL A 150 2.09 21.53 8.03
N VAL A 151 3.00 22.46 8.35
CA VAL A 151 2.64 23.86 8.67
C VAL A 151 2.22 24.62 7.41
N GLU A 152 2.79 24.32 6.24
CA GLU A 152 2.46 25.03 4.99
C GLU A 152 1.37 24.33 4.16
N THR A 153 1.23 23.00 4.25
CA THR A 153 0.18 22.27 3.49
C THR A 153 -1.23 22.52 4.04
N SER A 154 -1.36 22.92 5.31
CA SER A 154 -2.61 23.42 5.88
C SER A 154 -2.99 24.80 5.32
N ALA A 155 -2.01 25.65 5.00
CA ALA A 155 -2.25 26.97 4.42
C ALA A 155 -2.58 26.93 2.91
N GLY A 156 -2.23 25.85 2.19
CA GLY A 156 -2.36 25.76 0.73
C GLY A 156 -3.66 25.14 0.19
N LEU A 157 -4.50 24.59 1.05
CA LEU A 157 -5.81 23.99 0.69
C LEU A 157 -7.01 24.79 1.23
N ASP A 158 -6.76 25.89 1.93
CA ASP A 158 -7.78 26.69 2.63
C ASP A 158 -8.34 27.88 1.80
N ASP A 159 -7.96 28.03 0.52
CA ASP A 159 -8.46 29.13 -0.34
C ASP A 159 -9.93 28.95 -0.82
N LEU A 160 -10.71 28.10 -0.14
CA LEU A 160 -12.14 27.91 -0.42
C LEU A 160 -13.04 27.81 0.82
N ARG A 161 -12.63 28.34 1.99
CA ARG A 161 -13.62 28.55 3.06
C ARG A 161 -13.32 29.71 4.00
N ASP A 162 -14.03 30.80 3.74
CA ASP A 162 -14.20 31.95 4.62
C ASP A 162 -14.66 31.57 6.03
N ASN A 163 -14.08 32.30 6.99
CA ASN A 163 -14.55 32.67 8.33
C ASN A 163 -14.49 31.65 9.50
N MET A 164 -13.56 31.94 10.42
CA MET A 164 -13.84 32.54 11.74
C MET A 164 -13.24 31.79 12.95
N ASP A 165 -12.18 32.40 13.50
CA ASP A 165 -11.82 32.56 14.91
C ASP A 165 -12.09 31.44 15.91
N ALA A 166 -11.06 30.62 16.18
CA ALA A 166 -10.86 29.96 17.48
C ALA A 166 -9.41 29.45 17.66
N TRP A 167 -8.38 30.29 17.48
CA TRP A 167 -6.99 29.86 17.69
C TRP A 167 -6.18 30.79 18.59
N THR A 168 -6.61 30.91 19.84
CA THR A 168 -5.74 31.34 20.95
C THR A 168 -5.92 30.39 22.14
N GLY A 169 -5.19 29.28 22.13
CA GLY A 169 -5.10 28.35 23.25
C GLY A 169 -3.66 27.91 23.47
N ARG A 170 -2.85 28.78 24.08
CA ARG A 170 -1.51 28.42 24.59
C ARG A 170 -1.63 27.27 25.60
N PRO A 171 -0.86 26.19 25.49
CA PRO A 171 -0.60 25.33 26.63
C PRO A 171 0.48 25.95 27.51
N SER A 172 0.21 25.94 28.81
CA SER A 172 1.02 26.49 29.88
C SER A 172 2.40 25.82 30.00
N THR A 173 3.33 26.63 30.47
CA THR A 173 4.73 26.37 30.81
C THR A 173 4.97 25.11 31.65
N THR A 174 5.75 24.17 31.10
CA THR A 174 6.69 23.32 31.86
C THR A 174 7.89 22.95 30.99
N ASN A 175 9.07 23.40 31.41
CA ASN A 175 10.46 23.02 31.07
C ASN A 175 10.86 22.60 29.63
N PRO A 176 11.93 23.21 29.05
CA PRO A 176 12.44 22.86 27.73
C PRO A 176 13.35 21.63 27.80
N SER A 177 12.77 20.43 27.82
CA SER A 177 13.51 19.25 27.36
C SER A 177 13.68 19.32 25.84
N ARG A 178 14.90 19.04 25.36
CA ARG A 178 15.32 18.98 23.95
C ARG A 178 14.22 18.41 23.01
N PRO A 179 14.08 18.91 21.77
CA PRO A 179 13.12 18.39 20.79
C PRO A 179 13.61 17.06 20.19
N SER A 180 13.79 16.04 21.04
CA SER A 180 14.13 14.68 20.63
C SER A 180 12.88 13.80 20.68
N ASP A 181 12.56 13.19 19.54
CA ASP A 181 11.66 12.04 19.36
C ASP A 181 10.14 12.28 19.50
N VAL A 182 9.57 13.13 18.65
CA VAL A 182 8.15 12.97 18.29
C VAL A 182 8.06 11.75 17.36
N ASP A 183 7.48 10.64 17.83
CA ASP A 183 7.13 9.49 16.98
C ASP A 183 6.00 9.92 16.03
N VAL A 184 6.40 10.54 14.91
CA VAL A 184 5.50 11.04 13.86
C VAL A 184 4.61 9.92 13.34
N TRP A 185 5.10 8.68 13.31
CA TRP A 185 4.38 7.50 12.83
C TRP A 185 3.59 6.77 13.91
N GLY A 186 3.64 7.24 15.16
CA GLY A 186 2.92 6.70 16.31
C GLY A 186 1.68 7.47 16.67
N ALA A 187 1.55 7.75 17.95
CA ALA A 187 0.43 8.48 18.50
C ALA A 187 0.21 9.79 17.74
N TYR A 188 1.26 10.50 17.34
CA TYR A 188 1.12 11.77 16.62
C TYR A 188 0.33 11.64 15.31
N PHE A 189 0.71 10.69 14.44
CA PHE A 189 -0.01 10.42 13.19
C PHE A 189 -1.49 10.13 13.46
N LEU A 190 -1.74 9.19 14.37
CA LEU A 190 -3.09 8.72 14.66
C LEU A 190 -3.91 9.80 15.35
N HIS A 191 -3.36 10.63 16.24
CA HIS A 191 -4.09 11.71 16.91
C HIS A 191 -4.47 12.84 15.95
N GLN A 192 -3.57 13.21 15.03
CA GLN A 192 -3.88 14.20 13.99
C GLN A 192 -5.05 13.72 13.11
N HIS A 193 -5.02 12.45 12.71
CA HIS A 193 -6.06 11.85 11.89
C HIS A 193 -7.29 11.41 12.69
N SER A 194 -7.21 11.30 14.01
CA SER A 194 -8.35 10.97 14.88
C SER A 194 -9.27 12.15 15.07
N ARG A 195 -8.77 13.41 15.10
CA ARG A 195 -9.65 14.58 15.16
C ARG A 195 -10.53 14.73 13.90
N ALA A 196 -9.92 14.60 12.73
CA ALA A 196 -10.66 14.57 11.46
C ALA A 196 -11.48 13.27 11.31
N GLY A 197 -10.92 12.15 11.77
CA GLY A 197 -11.56 10.83 11.76
C GLY A 197 -12.79 10.73 12.65
N ASP A 198 -12.82 11.38 13.82
CA ASP A 198 -13.97 11.36 14.73
C ASP A 198 -15.19 12.07 14.14
N VAL A 199 -14.97 13.14 13.38
CA VAL A 199 -16.04 13.77 12.58
C VAL A 199 -16.55 12.82 11.49
N ARG A 200 -15.65 12.08 10.83
CA ARG A 200 -15.99 11.14 9.74
C ARG A 200 -16.69 9.88 10.23
N LYS A 201 -16.28 9.35 11.38
CA LYS A 201 -16.90 8.18 12.05
C LYS A 201 -18.42 8.32 12.14
N GLN A 202 -18.91 9.54 12.32
CA GLN A 202 -20.33 9.83 12.51
C GLN A 202 -21.03 10.22 11.20
N ASN A 203 -20.32 10.85 10.25
CA ASN A 203 -20.98 11.61 9.17
C ASN A 203 -20.74 11.11 7.74
N THR A 204 -19.70 10.33 7.46
CA THR A 204 -19.41 9.92 6.07
C THR A 204 -20.01 8.55 5.76
N ARG A 205 -21.23 8.55 5.20
CA ARG A 205 -21.95 7.36 4.71
C ARG A 205 -22.54 7.64 3.33
N TRP A 206 -22.60 6.65 2.45
CA TRP A 206 -23.28 6.81 1.15
C TRP A 206 -24.81 6.77 1.33
N PRO A 207 -25.59 7.60 0.61
CA PRO A 207 -25.16 8.63 -0.34
C PRO A 207 -24.62 9.90 0.36
N CYS A 208 -23.48 10.40 -0.14
CA CYS A 208 -22.87 11.65 0.32
C CYS A 208 -22.41 12.51 -0.87
N SER A 209 -21.96 13.74 -0.60
CA SER A 209 -21.40 14.57 -1.67
C SER A 209 -20.08 13.98 -2.20
N TYR A 210 -19.72 14.35 -3.44
CA TYR A 210 -18.43 13.98 -4.01
C TYR A 210 -17.27 14.47 -3.13
N ASN A 211 -17.36 15.68 -2.60
CA ASN A 211 -16.31 16.27 -1.76
C ASN A 211 -16.15 15.48 -0.46
N ASP A 212 -17.25 15.08 0.19
CA ASP A 212 -17.18 14.27 1.41
C ASP A 212 -16.55 12.89 1.14
N ALA A 213 -16.92 12.25 0.02
CA ALA A 213 -16.33 10.99 -0.41
C ALA A 213 -14.84 11.13 -0.71
N ALA A 214 -14.45 12.15 -1.48
CA ALA A 214 -13.06 12.42 -1.85
C ALA A 214 -12.20 12.75 -0.63
N SER A 215 -12.71 13.60 0.28
CA SER A 215 -12.06 13.90 1.55
C SER A 215 -11.91 12.63 2.38
N CYS A 216 -12.96 11.81 2.53
CA CYS A 216 -12.92 10.54 3.24
C CYS A 216 -11.76 9.65 2.78
N LEU A 217 -11.64 9.45 1.46
CA LEU A 217 -10.58 8.64 0.86
C LEU A 217 -9.19 9.29 0.99
N ALA A 218 -9.12 10.63 0.96
CA ALA A 218 -7.87 11.36 1.15
C ALA A 218 -7.23 11.09 2.50
N ASP A 219 -7.95 11.26 3.62
CA ASP A 219 -7.34 11.04 4.95
C ASP A 219 -7.16 9.55 5.29
N ALA A 220 -7.88 8.66 4.62
CA ALA A 220 -7.66 7.22 4.75
C ALA A 220 -6.33 6.78 4.10
N ALA A 221 -5.86 7.47 3.05
CA ALA A 221 -4.64 7.09 2.33
C ALA A 221 -3.36 7.08 3.21
N PRO A 222 -3.10 8.10 4.06
CA PRO A 222 -2.01 8.10 5.04
C PRO A 222 -2.11 6.94 6.04
N VAL A 223 -3.32 6.58 6.51
CA VAL A 223 -3.52 5.47 7.46
C VAL A 223 -3.15 4.12 6.84
N LYS A 224 -3.47 3.92 5.55
CA LYS A 224 -2.98 2.75 4.80
C LYS A 224 -1.45 2.70 4.77
N VAL A 225 -0.79 3.81 4.48
CA VAL A 225 0.69 3.86 4.47
C VAL A 225 1.25 3.52 5.84
N LEU A 226 0.63 4.03 6.90
CA LEU A 226 1.03 3.72 8.27
C LEU A 226 0.94 2.20 8.58
N LEU A 227 -0.11 1.51 8.12
CA LEU A 227 -0.19 0.05 8.33
C LEU A 227 0.97 -0.68 7.64
N PHE A 228 1.28 -0.36 6.38
CA PHE A 228 2.47 -0.91 5.71
C PHE A 228 3.75 -0.60 6.49
N ARG A 229 3.88 0.61 7.04
CA ARG A 229 5.03 0.98 7.86
C ARG A 229 5.15 0.11 9.11
N ARG A 230 4.04 -0.13 9.82
CA ARG A 230 4.00 -1.04 10.98
C ARG A 230 4.36 -2.47 10.61
N VAL A 231 3.88 -2.96 9.46
CA VAL A 231 4.24 -4.28 8.94
C VAL A 231 5.75 -4.38 8.70
N ALA A 232 6.35 -3.43 7.98
CA ALA A 232 7.79 -3.43 7.71
C ALA A 232 8.64 -3.29 8.99
N GLN A 233 8.22 -2.47 9.95
CA GLN A 233 8.86 -2.38 11.27
C GLN A 233 8.80 -3.74 12.00
N LEU A 234 7.65 -4.42 11.99
CA LEU A 234 7.50 -5.74 12.60
C LEU A 234 8.36 -6.81 11.90
N GLN A 235 8.47 -6.76 10.57
CA GLN A 235 9.40 -7.61 9.81
C GLN A 235 10.85 -7.37 10.27
N ASN A 236 11.27 -6.11 10.43
CA ASN A 236 12.61 -5.77 10.91
C ASN A 236 12.87 -6.27 12.34
N LEU A 237 11.89 -6.21 13.24
CA LEU A 237 11.99 -6.78 14.58
C LEU A 237 12.20 -8.30 14.54
N SER A 238 11.53 -8.99 13.60
CA SER A 238 11.71 -10.42 13.36
C SER A 238 13.13 -10.74 12.90
N TYR A 239 13.68 -9.97 11.95
CA TYR A 239 15.03 -10.20 11.41
C TYR A 239 16.13 -9.91 12.43
N SER A 240 15.97 -8.84 13.21
CA SER A 240 16.92 -8.43 14.24
C SER A 240 16.83 -9.23 15.54
N HIS A 241 16.03 -10.31 15.58
CA HIS A 241 15.90 -11.21 16.73
C HIS A 241 15.54 -10.46 18.02
N SER A 242 14.71 -9.42 17.89
CA SER A 242 14.30 -8.58 19.01
C SER A 242 13.56 -9.38 20.08
N SER A 243 13.60 -8.90 21.32
CA SER A 243 12.88 -9.50 22.45
C SER A 243 11.38 -9.63 22.19
N ALA A 244 10.74 -10.69 22.69
CA ALA A 244 9.31 -10.93 22.54
C ALA A 244 8.43 -9.73 22.94
N VAL A 245 8.82 -8.99 23.99
CA VAL A 245 8.11 -7.78 24.43
C VAL A 245 8.09 -6.69 23.33
N LYS A 246 9.21 -6.49 22.62
CA LYS A 246 9.27 -5.53 21.51
C LYS A 246 8.42 -5.99 20.32
N VAL A 247 8.40 -7.29 20.05
CA VAL A 247 7.56 -7.90 19.00
C VAL A 247 6.08 -7.68 19.32
N GLU A 248 5.64 -7.95 20.56
CA GLU A 248 4.25 -7.69 20.97
C GLU A 248 3.86 -6.23 20.86
N ARG A 249 4.73 -5.30 21.27
CA ARG A 249 4.49 -3.86 21.07
C ARG A 249 4.33 -3.49 19.59
N GLY A 250 5.09 -4.14 18.71
CA GLY A 250 4.95 -3.97 17.26
C GLY A 250 3.63 -4.52 16.72
N ILE A 251 3.18 -5.68 17.22
CA ILE A 251 1.87 -6.26 16.88
C ILE A 251 0.74 -5.35 17.35
N GLU A 252 0.80 -4.87 18.59
CA GLU A 252 -0.22 -3.97 19.15
C GLU A 252 -0.28 -2.65 18.38
N ALA A 253 0.88 -2.05 18.04
CA ALA A 253 0.91 -0.84 17.22
C ALA A 253 0.31 -1.05 15.81
N ALA A 254 0.49 -2.22 15.20
CA ALA A 254 -0.17 -2.54 13.93
C ALA A 254 -1.69 -2.76 14.10
N ARG A 255 -2.10 -3.38 15.21
CA ARG A 255 -3.50 -3.60 15.56
C ARG A 255 -4.25 -2.30 15.79
N GLU A 256 -3.66 -1.34 16.51
CA GLU A 256 -4.25 -0.02 16.73
C GLU A 256 -4.61 0.67 15.41
N VAL A 257 -3.72 0.58 14.41
CA VAL A 257 -3.96 1.14 13.07
C VAL A 257 -5.10 0.40 12.36
N TYR A 258 -5.14 -0.93 12.46
CA TYR A 258 -6.21 -1.75 11.91
C TYR A 258 -7.59 -1.41 12.53
N ASP A 259 -7.66 -1.30 13.85
CA ASP A 259 -8.88 -0.97 14.58
C ASP A 259 -9.34 0.48 14.29
N HIS A 260 -8.40 1.42 14.17
CA HIS A 260 -8.68 2.78 13.74
C HIS A 260 -9.29 2.83 12.34
N TRP A 261 -8.73 2.09 11.37
CA TRP A 261 -9.29 2.02 10.03
C TRP A 261 -10.72 1.48 10.01
N ASN A 262 -10.94 0.35 10.69
CA ASN A 262 -12.25 -0.30 10.67
C ASN A 262 -13.33 0.55 11.34
N SER A 263 -12.99 1.23 12.43
CA SER A 263 -13.92 2.12 13.13
C SER A 263 -14.20 3.42 12.36
N THR A 264 -13.23 3.93 11.59
CA THR A 264 -13.29 5.25 10.95
C THR A 264 -13.71 5.21 9.49
N TYR A 265 -13.11 4.32 8.70
CA TYR A 265 -13.26 4.28 7.24
C TYR A 265 -13.94 3.00 6.73
N GLY A 266 -13.89 1.91 7.50
CA GLY A 266 -14.40 0.60 7.09
C GLY A 266 -15.84 0.64 6.57
N ARG A 267 -16.75 1.29 7.30
CA ARG A 267 -18.15 1.42 6.90
C ARG A 267 -18.35 2.17 5.58
N PHE A 268 -17.55 3.20 5.32
CA PHE A 268 -17.63 3.96 4.07
C PHE A 268 -17.09 3.14 2.89
N ILE A 269 -16.01 2.36 3.11
CA ILE A 269 -15.52 1.42 2.10
C ILE A 269 -16.57 0.35 1.78
N ASP A 270 -17.28 -0.17 2.78
CA ASP A 270 -18.39 -1.12 2.58
C ASP A 270 -19.56 -0.49 1.82
N ASP A 271 -19.87 0.78 2.09
CA ASP A 271 -20.86 1.54 1.32
C ASP A 271 -20.43 1.67 -0.14
N CYS A 272 -19.15 1.98 -0.41
CA CYS A 272 -18.61 2.08 -1.77
C CYS A 272 -18.69 0.75 -2.53
N ILE A 273 -18.39 -0.37 -1.88
CA ILE A 273 -18.49 -1.71 -2.50
C ILE A 273 -19.94 -2.05 -2.85
N ARG A 274 -20.90 -1.70 -1.99
CA ARG A 274 -22.32 -2.00 -2.21
C ARG A 274 -22.96 -1.17 -3.31
N HIS A 275 -22.51 0.06 -3.51
CA HIS A 275 -23.09 1.01 -4.45
C HIS A 275 -22.11 1.37 -5.58
N HIS A 276 -21.20 0.46 -5.95
CA HIS A 276 -20.11 0.74 -6.88
C HIS A 276 -20.56 1.49 -8.15
N GLU A 277 -21.60 0.98 -8.79
CA GLU A 277 -22.15 1.53 -10.04
C GLU A 277 -22.72 2.95 -9.90
N ASP A 278 -23.20 3.31 -8.70
CA ASP A 278 -23.79 4.62 -8.41
C ASP A 278 -22.72 5.68 -8.06
N LEU A 279 -21.49 5.25 -7.78
CA LEU A 279 -20.40 6.16 -7.42
C LEU A 279 -19.87 6.91 -8.64
N PRO A 280 -19.41 8.16 -8.46
CA PRO A 280 -18.63 8.83 -9.48
C PRO A 280 -17.38 8.01 -9.84
N ALA A 281 -17.03 7.95 -11.12
CA ALA A 281 -15.90 7.15 -11.63
C ALA A 281 -14.58 7.37 -10.87
N ARG A 282 -14.28 8.62 -10.48
CA ARG A 282 -13.08 8.91 -9.68
C ARG A 282 -13.11 8.30 -8.29
N ILE A 283 -14.28 8.23 -7.65
CA ILE A 283 -14.46 7.56 -6.35
C ILE A 283 -14.34 6.05 -6.54
N GLN A 284 -14.98 5.48 -7.58
CA GLN A 284 -14.85 4.05 -7.93
C GLN A 284 -13.39 3.60 -8.04
N SER A 285 -12.60 4.32 -8.85
CA SER A 285 -11.17 4.10 -8.98
C SER A 285 -10.48 4.20 -7.61
N TRP A 286 -10.61 5.34 -6.94
CA TRP A 286 -9.79 5.62 -5.76
C TRP A 286 -10.04 4.66 -4.59
N TYR A 287 -11.29 4.30 -4.29
CA TYR A 287 -11.54 3.38 -3.17
C TYR A 287 -11.02 1.97 -3.47
N ILE A 288 -11.09 1.49 -4.72
CA ILE A 288 -10.55 0.17 -5.13
C ILE A 288 -9.04 0.13 -4.89
N LEU A 289 -8.31 1.16 -5.34
CA LEU A 289 -6.86 1.23 -5.15
C LEU A 289 -6.50 1.24 -3.66
N LEU A 290 -7.21 2.09 -2.90
CA LEU A 290 -6.99 2.27 -1.49
C LEU A 290 -7.28 0.99 -0.68
N ALA A 291 -8.44 0.39 -0.87
CA ALA A 291 -8.87 -0.83 -0.18
C ALA A 291 -8.07 -2.06 -0.63
N GLY A 292 -7.68 -2.15 -1.90
CA GLY A 292 -6.85 -3.23 -2.42
C GLY A 292 -5.47 -3.23 -1.78
N HIS A 293 -4.84 -2.06 -1.65
CA HIS A 293 -3.56 -1.94 -0.96
C HIS A 293 -3.68 -2.14 0.55
N TRP A 294 -4.74 -1.61 1.18
CA TRP A 294 -5.01 -1.84 2.61
C TRP A 294 -5.08 -3.33 2.93
N ASN A 295 -5.91 -4.09 2.21
CA ASN A 295 -6.08 -5.51 2.47
C ASN A 295 -4.82 -6.32 2.17
N LEU A 296 -3.97 -5.91 1.21
CA LEU A 296 -2.66 -6.53 1.03
C LEU A 296 -1.79 -6.37 2.29
N ALA A 297 -1.75 -5.18 2.91
CA ALA A 297 -1.01 -4.98 4.15
C ALA A 297 -1.53 -5.87 5.28
N VAL A 298 -2.86 -6.03 5.40
CA VAL A 298 -3.49 -6.91 6.39
C VAL A 298 -3.16 -8.38 6.13
N LEU A 299 -3.14 -8.83 4.87
CA LEU A 299 -2.71 -10.19 4.50
C LEU A 299 -1.26 -10.44 4.93
N ILE A 300 -0.34 -9.52 4.60
CA ILE A 300 1.07 -9.62 5.01
C ILE A 300 1.20 -9.61 6.55
N LEU A 301 0.43 -8.77 7.24
CA LEU A 301 0.40 -8.71 8.70
C LEU A 301 -0.06 -10.04 9.31
N SER A 302 -1.13 -10.64 8.77
CA SER A 302 -1.68 -11.90 9.27
C SER A 302 -0.68 -13.04 9.17
N ASP A 303 0.00 -13.18 8.02
CA ASP A 303 1.06 -14.17 7.81
C ASP A 303 2.27 -13.93 8.72
N LEU A 304 2.61 -12.66 8.96
CA LEU A 304 3.72 -12.30 9.84
C LEU A 304 3.42 -12.64 11.31
N ILE A 305 2.21 -12.34 11.80
CA ILE A 305 1.78 -12.69 13.16
C ILE A 305 1.81 -14.20 13.36
N GLU A 306 1.23 -14.96 12.43
CA GLU A 306 1.21 -16.43 12.48
C GLU A 306 2.64 -16.99 12.51
N LYS A 307 3.52 -16.51 11.62
CA LYS A 307 4.94 -16.91 11.61
C LYS A 307 5.65 -16.59 12.91
N LEU A 308 5.43 -15.43 13.50
CA LEU A 308 6.05 -15.03 14.77
C LEU A 308 5.54 -15.89 15.94
N ASP A 309 4.26 -16.23 15.94
CA ASP A 309 3.66 -17.14 16.91
C ASP A 309 4.20 -18.56 16.78
N ASP A 310 4.33 -19.09 15.56
CA ASP A 310 4.82 -20.44 15.31
C ASP A 310 6.31 -20.58 15.64
N THR A 311 7.11 -19.55 15.34
CA THR A 311 8.54 -19.50 15.68
C THR A 311 8.81 -19.10 17.14
N GLN A 312 7.77 -19.05 17.97
CA GLN A 312 7.84 -18.72 19.39
C GLN A 312 8.51 -17.37 19.71
N ARG A 313 8.44 -16.39 18.79
CA ARG A 313 9.07 -15.06 18.93
C ARG A 313 8.23 -14.06 19.71
N THR A 314 6.97 -14.37 19.92
CA THR A 314 5.95 -13.60 20.66
C THR A 314 5.90 -13.95 22.16
N MET A 315 5.10 -13.21 22.93
CA MET A 315 4.89 -13.53 24.34
C MET A 315 3.94 -14.74 24.48
N PRO A 316 4.21 -15.71 25.39
CA PRO A 316 3.42 -16.93 25.49
C PRO A 316 1.94 -16.74 25.85
N PHE A 317 1.60 -15.71 26.62
CA PHE A 317 0.21 -15.41 26.98
C PHE A 317 -0.55 -14.86 25.76
N ASP A 318 0.00 -13.84 25.12
CA ASP A 318 -0.59 -13.18 23.94
C ASP A 318 -0.74 -14.15 22.76
N ARG A 319 0.27 -14.99 22.51
CA ARG A 319 0.19 -16.09 21.54
C ARG A 319 -0.98 -17.03 21.80
N ARG A 320 -1.17 -17.47 23.06
CA ARG A 320 -2.28 -18.36 23.43
C ARG A 320 -3.63 -17.67 23.23
N SER A 321 -3.72 -16.40 23.61
CA SER A 321 -4.92 -15.59 23.38
C SER A 321 -5.26 -15.50 21.90
N ARG A 322 -4.30 -15.14 21.04
CA ARG A 322 -4.49 -15.05 19.59
C ARG A 322 -4.90 -16.39 18.95
N ARG A 323 -4.27 -17.50 19.37
CA ARG A 323 -4.61 -18.84 18.89
C ARG A 323 -6.00 -19.30 19.32
N SER A 324 -6.46 -18.92 20.51
CA SER A 324 -7.79 -19.30 21.01
C SER A 324 -8.94 -18.72 20.18
N ILE A 325 -8.70 -17.61 19.46
CA ILE A 325 -9.69 -16.93 18.61
C ILE A 325 -9.35 -17.00 17.11
N ASP A 326 -8.34 -17.78 16.73
CA ASP A 326 -7.79 -17.83 15.35
C ASP A 326 -7.59 -16.42 14.74
N TYR A 327 -6.90 -15.54 15.48
CA TYR A 327 -6.79 -14.12 15.11
C TYR A 327 -6.20 -13.91 13.71
N ALA A 328 -5.09 -14.58 13.40
CA ALA A 328 -4.43 -14.47 12.09
C ALA A 328 -5.28 -15.08 10.97
N GLY A 329 -5.89 -16.25 11.20
CA GLY A 329 -6.80 -16.87 10.23
C GLY A 329 -8.02 -16.01 9.93
N SER A 330 -8.63 -15.40 10.96
CA SER A 330 -9.76 -14.48 10.81
C SER A 330 -9.40 -13.23 10.00
N LEU A 331 -8.28 -12.57 10.32
CA LEU A 331 -7.79 -11.42 9.54
C LEU A 331 -7.58 -11.80 8.06
N ARG A 332 -6.96 -12.95 7.82
CA ARG A 332 -6.64 -13.47 6.49
C ARG A 332 -7.91 -13.74 5.68
N ALA A 333 -8.87 -14.45 6.26
CA ALA A 333 -10.14 -14.78 5.61
C ALA A 333 -10.95 -13.52 5.26
N ARG A 334 -11.08 -12.58 6.21
CA ARG A 334 -11.78 -11.30 6.00
C ARG A 334 -11.15 -10.47 4.89
N SER A 335 -9.82 -10.39 4.87
CA SER A 335 -9.10 -9.60 3.87
C SER A 335 -9.18 -10.24 2.49
N ALA A 336 -9.07 -11.57 2.39
CA ALA A 336 -9.25 -12.28 1.12
C ALA A 336 -10.66 -12.08 0.55
N PHE A 337 -11.68 -12.13 1.42
CA PHE A 337 -13.06 -11.84 1.04
C PHE A 337 -13.21 -10.40 0.54
N ALA A 338 -12.72 -9.41 1.30
CA ALA A 338 -12.80 -8.01 0.92
C ALA A 338 -12.11 -7.75 -0.43
N VAL A 339 -10.94 -8.34 -0.68
CA VAL A 339 -10.26 -8.25 -1.98
C VAL A 339 -11.09 -8.88 -3.10
N SER A 340 -11.71 -10.03 -2.87
CA SER A 340 -12.59 -10.64 -3.89
C SER A 340 -13.80 -9.76 -4.24
N GLU A 341 -14.36 -9.03 -3.29
CA GLU A 341 -15.44 -8.08 -3.53
C GLU A 341 -14.98 -6.87 -4.37
N LEU A 342 -13.73 -6.41 -4.19
CA LEU A 342 -13.15 -5.41 -5.10
C LEU A 342 -13.03 -5.97 -6.51
N GLY A 343 -12.66 -7.24 -6.64
CA GLY A 343 -12.63 -7.95 -7.92
C GLY A 343 -14.01 -8.02 -8.58
N ARG A 344 -15.05 -8.32 -7.80
CA ARG A 344 -16.45 -8.32 -8.25
C ARG A 344 -16.87 -6.94 -8.77
N CYS A 345 -16.54 -5.87 -8.05
CA CYS A 345 -16.83 -4.49 -8.47
C CYS A 345 -16.01 -4.08 -9.71
N SER A 346 -14.86 -4.72 -9.93
CA SER A 346 -13.98 -4.41 -11.06
C SER A 346 -14.38 -5.12 -12.36
N ARG A 347 -15.45 -5.93 -12.35
CA ARG A 347 -15.96 -6.60 -13.54
C ARG A 347 -16.57 -5.54 -14.46
N TYR A 348 -16.24 -5.63 -15.74
CA TYR A 348 -16.88 -4.83 -16.77
C TYR A 348 -17.83 -5.75 -17.56
N GLY A 349 -19.03 -5.26 -17.87
CA GLY A 349 -19.89 -5.88 -18.88
C GLY A 349 -19.40 -5.55 -20.30
N ASP A 350 -19.92 -6.26 -21.31
CA ASP A 350 -19.64 -5.96 -22.73
C ASP A 350 -20.17 -4.58 -23.18
N GLU A 351 -20.97 -3.89 -22.35
CA GLU A 351 -21.45 -2.54 -22.59
C GLU A 351 -20.51 -1.47 -22.01
N ASP A 352 -20.51 -0.28 -22.63
CA ASP A 352 -19.76 0.88 -22.16
C ASP A 352 -20.26 1.32 -20.77
N SER A 353 -19.53 0.91 -19.73
CA SER A 353 -19.78 1.31 -18.33
C SER A 353 -19.80 2.84 -18.14
N SER A 354 -20.50 3.32 -17.10
CA SER A 354 -20.45 4.74 -16.69
C SER A 354 -19.01 5.22 -16.44
N PHE A 355 -18.12 4.31 -16.01
CA PHE A 355 -16.71 4.56 -15.83
C PHE A 355 -15.97 4.85 -17.15
N SER A 356 -16.25 4.09 -18.22
CA SER A 356 -15.56 4.24 -19.52
C SER A 356 -15.91 5.52 -20.27
N GLN A 357 -17.09 6.07 -19.98
CA GLN A 357 -17.55 7.34 -20.53
C GLN A 357 -17.06 8.56 -19.73
N SER A 358 -16.35 8.36 -18.62
CA SER A 358 -15.87 9.47 -17.78
C SER A 358 -14.71 10.24 -18.45
N PRO A 359 -14.82 11.57 -18.61
CA PRO A 359 -13.81 12.38 -19.28
C PRO A 359 -12.49 12.51 -18.47
N GLY A 360 -12.48 12.05 -17.22
CA GLY A 360 -11.34 12.18 -16.30
C GLY A 360 -10.25 11.12 -16.47
N PHE A 361 -10.43 10.13 -17.35
CA PHE A 361 -9.48 9.02 -17.51
C PHE A 361 -8.99 8.89 -18.95
N HIS A 362 -7.68 8.64 -19.10
CA HIS A 362 -7.07 8.35 -20.39
C HIS A 362 -7.63 7.05 -20.98
N HIS A 363 -7.83 6.99 -22.31
CA HIS A 363 -8.42 5.84 -23.01
C HIS A 363 -7.68 4.50 -22.79
N ALA A 364 -6.42 4.55 -22.34
CA ALA A 364 -5.63 3.37 -22.00
C ALA A 364 -6.05 2.71 -20.66
N VAL A 365 -6.73 3.45 -19.77
CA VAL A 365 -7.10 3.00 -18.41
C VAL A 365 -8.58 3.20 -18.08
N ASN A 366 -9.36 3.84 -18.97
CA ASN A 366 -10.77 4.13 -18.74
C ASN A 366 -11.68 2.89 -18.84
N LYS A 367 -11.17 1.70 -19.17
CA LYS A 367 -12.04 0.51 -19.34
C LYS A 367 -12.54 -0.08 -18.02
N ALA A 368 -11.89 0.20 -16.90
CA ALA A 368 -12.32 -0.23 -15.57
C ALA A 368 -11.58 0.56 -14.49
N ALA A 369 -12.25 0.81 -13.36
CA ALA A 369 -11.67 1.46 -12.19
C ALA A 369 -10.33 0.83 -11.76
N LEU A 370 -10.24 -0.50 -11.80
CA LEU A 370 -9.05 -1.26 -11.46
C LEU A 370 -7.81 -0.96 -12.33
N LEU A 371 -8.02 -0.54 -13.59
CA LEU A 371 -6.92 -0.26 -14.52
C LEU A 371 -6.21 1.06 -14.25
N THR A 372 -6.76 1.91 -13.39
CA THR A 372 -6.20 3.22 -13.06
C THR A 372 -4.98 3.17 -12.13
N GLU A 373 -4.70 2.02 -11.51
CA GLU A 373 -3.58 1.90 -10.56
C GLU A 373 -2.23 2.19 -11.23
N PRO A 374 -1.48 3.20 -10.77
CA PRO A 374 -0.14 3.47 -11.28
C PRO A 374 0.86 2.35 -10.90
N TRP A 375 0.76 1.77 -9.70
CA TRP A 375 1.64 0.70 -9.24
C TRP A 375 0.93 -0.66 -9.25
N THR A 376 0.62 -1.11 -10.46
CA THR A 376 -0.18 -2.33 -10.74
C THR A 376 0.24 -3.54 -9.91
N MET A 377 1.55 -3.65 -9.61
CA MET A 377 2.12 -4.74 -8.84
C MET A 377 1.48 -4.96 -7.47
N VAL A 378 1.11 -3.89 -6.78
CA VAL A 378 0.52 -3.98 -5.45
C VAL A 378 -0.85 -4.66 -5.52
N LEU A 379 -1.66 -4.33 -6.53
CA LEU A 379 -2.93 -5.02 -6.75
C LEU A 379 -2.75 -6.46 -7.25
N VAL A 380 -1.76 -6.73 -8.09
CA VAL A 380 -1.44 -8.10 -8.52
C VAL A 380 -1.12 -9.00 -7.31
N ARG A 381 -0.30 -8.51 -6.37
CA ARG A 381 -0.05 -9.23 -5.10
C ARG A 381 -1.32 -9.35 -4.25
N SER A 382 -2.11 -8.28 -4.15
CA SER A 382 -3.37 -8.30 -3.38
C SER A 382 -4.32 -9.40 -3.84
N PHE A 383 -4.66 -9.41 -5.13
CA PHE A 383 -5.53 -10.44 -5.73
C PHE A 383 -4.86 -11.82 -5.78
N GLY A 384 -3.54 -11.89 -5.99
CA GLY A 384 -2.79 -13.14 -5.99
C GLY A 384 -2.83 -13.84 -4.64
N TYR A 385 -2.52 -13.13 -3.55
CA TYR A 385 -2.58 -13.69 -2.19
C TYR A 385 -4.02 -14.05 -1.79
N ALA A 386 -4.99 -13.17 -2.04
CA ALA A 386 -6.40 -13.46 -1.77
C ALA A 386 -6.90 -14.68 -2.56
N GLY A 387 -6.56 -14.76 -3.85
CA GLY A 387 -6.88 -15.90 -4.71
C GLY A 387 -6.24 -17.20 -4.20
N ALA A 388 -4.99 -17.17 -3.74
CA ALA A 388 -4.34 -18.36 -3.16
C ALA A 388 -5.07 -18.88 -1.91
N ILE A 389 -5.55 -17.96 -1.06
CA ILE A 389 -6.33 -18.29 0.14
C ILE A 389 -7.67 -18.91 -0.25
N LEU A 390 -8.40 -18.27 -1.17
CA LEU A 390 -9.71 -18.73 -1.64
C LEU A 390 -9.61 -20.06 -2.40
N ALA A 391 -8.53 -20.30 -3.15
CA ALA A 391 -8.28 -21.57 -3.81
C ALA A 391 -8.09 -22.72 -2.82
N ARG A 392 -7.36 -22.48 -1.71
CA ARG A 392 -7.24 -23.47 -0.62
C ARG A 392 -8.58 -23.75 0.03
N GLN A 393 -9.40 -22.71 0.29
CA GLN A 393 -10.74 -22.86 0.88
C GLN A 393 -11.69 -23.63 -0.05
N ALA A 394 -11.72 -23.29 -1.35
CA ALA A 394 -12.55 -23.97 -2.34
C ALA A 394 -12.17 -25.45 -2.52
N ALA A 395 -10.90 -25.80 -2.36
CA ALA A 395 -10.45 -27.19 -2.35
C ALA A 395 -10.99 -27.96 -1.13
N LEU A 396 -10.97 -27.34 0.07
CA LEU A 396 -11.52 -27.94 1.29
C LEU A 396 -13.04 -28.09 1.27
N GLU A 397 -13.76 -27.20 0.59
CA GLU A 397 -15.22 -27.29 0.38
C GLU A 397 -15.62 -28.46 -0.53
N SER A 398 -14.72 -28.92 -1.39
CA SER A 398 -15.01 -29.99 -2.36
C SER A 398 -14.78 -31.39 -1.77
N GLU A 399 -14.31 -31.50 -0.53
CA GLU A 399 -14.08 -32.79 0.12
C GLU A 399 -15.35 -33.31 0.83
N PRO A 400 -15.83 -34.55 0.54
CA PRO A 400 -17.15 -35.06 0.95
C PRO A 400 -17.34 -35.27 2.47
N LEU A 401 -16.29 -35.15 3.28
CA LEU A 401 -16.33 -35.30 4.74
C LEU A 401 -16.51 -33.96 5.49
N SER A 402 -16.56 -32.82 4.81
CA SER A 402 -16.58 -31.48 5.41
C SER A 402 -17.99 -31.00 5.82
N GLY A 403 -18.89 -31.90 6.22
CA GLY A 403 -20.29 -31.59 6.53
C GLY A 403 -20.54 -30.82 7.84
N ILE A 404 -19.49 -30.39 8.56
CA ILE A 404 -19.60 -29.76 9.90
C ILE A 404 -18.94 -28.36 9.95
N THR A 405 -18.31 -27.88 8.87
CA THR A 405 -17.73 -26.52 8.87
C THR A 405 -18.80 -25.45 8.67
N THR A 406 -19.29 -24.96 9.80
CA THR A 406 -20.03 -23.71 10.05
C THR A 406 -19.93 -22.65 8.95
N GLY A 407 -21.00 -22.47 8.16
CA GLY A 407 -21.58 -21.22 7.60
C GLY A 407 -20.72 -20.16 6.88
N CYS A 408 -19.39 -20.20 6.93
CA CYS A 408 -18.50 -19.09 6.55
C CYS A 408 -17.67 -19.39 5.28
N THR A 409 -17.71 -20.61 4.77
CA THR A 409 -16.95 -21.05 3.58
C THR A 409 -17.78 -21.02 2.30
N ALA A 410 -19.12 -20.99 2.37
CA ALA A 410 -19.96 -21.01 1.18
C ALA A 410 -19.60 -19.91 0.15
N GLY A 411 -19.17 -20.34 -1.04
CA GLY A 411 -18.86 -19.45 -2.16
C GLY A 411 -17.38 -19.07 -2.30
N ALA A 412 -16.42 -19.80 -1.72
CA ALA A 412 -15.00 -19.53 -1.96
C ALA A 412 -14.63 -19.68 -3.45
N ARG A 413 -15.26 -20.63 -4.16
CA ARG A 413 -15.04 -20.83 -5.61
C ARG A 413 -15.49 -19.61 -6.44
N GLU A 414 -16.65 -19.04 -6.12
CA GLU A 414 -17.14 -17.84 -6.80
C GLU A 414 -16.22 -16.64 -6.54
N ARG A 415 -15.80 -16.46 -5.28
CA ARG A 415 -14.87 -15.39 -4.89
C ARG A 415 -13.49 -15.54 -5.52
N LEU A 416 -13.01 -16.77 -5.61
CA LEU A 416 -11.79 -17.08 -6.36
C LEU A 416 -11.92 -16.63 -7.81
N GLN A 417 -13.07 -16.86 -8.45
CA GLN A 417 -13.32 -16.40 -9.80
C GLN A 417 -13.26 -14.86 -9.90
N TYR A 418 -13.79 -14.12 -8.92
CA TYR A 418 -13.66 -12.66 -8.89
C TYR A 418 -12.19 -12.20 -8.86
N CYS A 419 -11.32 -12.88 -8.10
CA CYS A 419 -9.89 -12.60 -8.10
C CYS A 419 -9.22 -12.93 -9.45
N ILE A 420 -9.60 -14.06 -10.09
CA ILE A 420 -9.09 -14.47 -11.40
C ILE A 420 -9.50 -13.46 -12.48
N ASP A 421 -10.76 -13.02 -12.48
CA ASP A 421 -11.30 -12.02 -13.41
C ASP A 421 -10.54 -10.68 -13.25
N ALA A 422 -10.33 -10.24 -12.01
CA ALA A 422 -9.58 -9.02 -11.71
C ALA A 422 -8.11 -9.09 -12.17
N LEU A 423 -7.43 -10.21 -11.94
CA LEU A 423 -6.07 -10.43 -12.43
C LEU A 423 -6.00 -10.49 -13.95
N SER A 424 -6.99 -11.12 -14.61
CA SER A 424 -7.09 -11.17 -16.06
C SER A 424 -7.30 -9.77 -16.66
N LEU A 425 -8.11 -8.93 -16.00
CA LEU A 425 -8.30 -7.54 -16.37
C LEU A 425 -7.00 -6.73 -16.23
N LEU A 426 -6.31 -6.83 -15.09
CA LEU A 426 -4.97 -6.25 -14.91
C LEU A 426 -3.95 -6.80 -15.92
N GLY A 427 -4.16 -8.04 -16.36
CA GLY A 427 -3.41 -8.74 -17.39
C GLY A 427 -3.30 -8.00 -18.71
N LYS A 428 -4.24 -7.10 -19.01
CA LYS A 428 -4.20 -6.21 -20.20
C LYS A 428 -2.99 -5.27 -20.20
N LYS A 429 -2.42 -4.95 -19.02
CA LYS A 429 -1.22 -4.10 -18.87
C LYS A 429 -0.05 -4.76 -18.13
N SER A 430 -0.27 -5.92 -17.50
CA SER A 430 0.70 -6.62 -16.67
C SER A 430 0.80 -8.11 -17.04
N GLY A 431 1.94 -8.51 -17.62
CA GLY A 431 2.20 -9.93 -17.88
C GLY A 431 2.15 -10.78 -16.60
N MET A 432 2.65 -10.25 -15.49
CA MET A 432 2.58 -10.89 -14.18
C MET A 432 1.15 -11.17 -13.71
N ALA A 433 0.24 -10.21 -13.89
CA ALA A 433 -1.17 -10.39 -13.56
C ALA A 433 -1.80 -11.51 -14.40
N MET A 434 -1.50 -11.55 -15.70
CA MET A 434 -2.00 -12.59 -16.61
C MET A 434 -1.48 -13.98 -16.21
N CYS A 435 -0.18 -14.10 -15.93
CA CYS A 435 0.44 -15.33 -15.44
C CYS A 435 -0.17 -15.80 -14.11
N ALA A 436 -0.38 -14.88 -13.15
CA ALA A 436 -1.01 -15.20 -11.88
C ALA A 436 -2.47 -15.69 -12.05
N ALA A 437 -3.24 -15.05 -12.93
CA ALA A 437 -4.60 -15.49 -13.26
C ALA A 437 -4.63 -16.91 -13.81
N GLN A 438 -3.73 -17.25 -14.74
CA GLN A 438 -3.63 -18.59 -15.33
C GLN A 438 -3.31 -19.67 -14.30
N VAL A 439 -2.39 -19.40 -13.37
CA VAL A 439 -2.06 -20.35 -12.28
C VAL A 439 -3.26 -20.58 -11.37
N LEU A 440 -3.95 -19.51 -10.95
CA LEU A 440 -5.15 -19.63 -10.12
C LEU A 440 -6.30 -20.35 -10.84
N GLN A 441 -6.48 -20.12 -12.13
CA GLN A 441 -7.50 -20.80 -12.93
C GLN A 441 -7.23 -22.32 -13.03
N GLN A 442 -5.96 -22.72 -13.14
CA GLN A 442 -5.58 -24.14 -13.11
C GLN A 442 -5.85 -24.77 -11.74
N ALA A 443 -5.50 -24.08 -10.66
CA ALA A 443 -5.79 -24.53 -9.30
C ALA A 443 -7.31 -24.67 -9.07
N ALA A 444 -8.11 -23.73 -9.56
CA ALA A 444 -9.57 -23.77 -9.51
C ALA A 444 -10.16 -24.96 -10.30
N GLY A 445 -9.63 -25.22 -11.51
CA GLY A 445 -10.07 -26.31 -12.37
C GLY A 445 -9.81 -27.69 -11.78
N ARG A 446 -8.67 -27.91 -11.13
CA ARG A 446 -8.34 -29.20 -10.49
C ARG A 446 -9.23 -29.50 -9.27
N ALA A 447 -9.68 -28.48 -8.55
CA ALA A 447 -10.65 -28.64 -7.47
C ALA A 447 -12.05 -29.03 -7.98
N ALA A 448 -12.36 -28.82 -9.27
CA ALA A 448 -13.63 -29.24 -9.87
C ALA A 448 -13.63 -30.70 -10.35
N TRP A 449 -12.46 -31.26 -10.69
CA TRP A 449 -12.31 -32.66 -11.17
C TRP A 449 -12.25 -33.72 -10.06
N LYS A 450 -12.22 -33.30 -8.78
CA LYS A 450 -12.26 -34.21 -7.62
C LYS A 450 -13.68 -34.43 -7.06
N ASN A 451 -14.67 -33.76 -7.64
CA ASN A 451 -16.11 -34.05 -7.49
C ASN A 451 -16.54 -34.99 -8.61
#